data_AF-A0A7Y6Q0V4-F1
#
_entry.id   AF-A0A7Y6Q0V4-F1
#
_cell.length_a   1.000
_cell.length_b   1.000
_cell.length_c   1.000
_cell.angle_alpha   90.00
_cell.angle_beta   90.00
_cell.angle_gamma   90.00
#
_symmetry.space_group_name_H-M   'P 1'
#
loop_
_entity.id
_entity.type
_entity.pdbx_description
1 polymer ?
#
loop_
_entity_poly.entity_id
_entity_poly.type
_entity_poly.pdbx_seq_one_letter_code
_entity_poly.pdbx_strand_id
1 'polypeptide(L)'
;APHIYTFVFYSDPTRLEQLQPSDLEPSVKLAREEADSWRTPLAIGEFGIGPTAPNADLWMGVQAELHDRYLASNAFWVWKEDSQANWGVFDRTGDTWVERPQVVGWLSRPHAARIAGEVISNEYDHVSRVLQLETSSSGAHSIYLPSDSFTLTCNGAVLAAVRDPATGLVEVPCNGMLVAR
;
A
#
# COMPACT_ATOMS: atom_id res chain seq x y z
N ALA A 1 13.30 -11.66 -3.10
CA ALA A 1 12.02 -11.01 -2.74
C ALA A 1 11.48 -11.74 -1.51
N PRO A 2 11.45 -11.10 -0.33
CA PRO A 2 10.87 -11.71 0.86
C PRO A 2 9.34 -11.82 0.75
N HIS A 3 8.76 -12.73 1.52
CA HIS A 3 7.32 -12.84 1.72
C HIS A 3 7.01 -12.38 3.15
N ILE A 4 6.03 -11.49 3.32
CA ILE A 4 5.72 -10.90 4.64
C ILE A 4 4.32 -11.33 5.09
N TYR A 5 4.31 -12.19 6.10
CA TYR A 5 3.12 -12.82 6.69
C TYR A 5 3.17 -12.79 8.22
N THR A 6 3.60 -11.65 8.79
CA THR A 6 3.74 -11.48 10.25
C THR A 6 2.47 -11.95 10.97
N PHE A 7 2.60 -13.01 11.78
CA PHE A 7 1.56 -13.72 12.52
C PHE A 7 0.47 -14.46 11.72
N VAL A 8 0.37 -14.29 10.40
CA VAL A 8 -0.71 -14.86 9.58
C VAL A 8 -0.73 -16.40 9.61
N PHE A 9 0.44 -17.03 9.64
CA PHE A 9 0.57 -18.50 9.68
C PHE A 9 0.88 -19.05 11.08
N TYR A 10 0.74 -18.25 12.12
CA TYR A 10 0.94 -18.74 13.48
C TYR A 10 -0.25 -19.63 13.87
N SER A 11 0.03 -20.74 14.56
CA SER A 11 -1.01 -21.65 15.04
C SER A 11 -1.87 -21.05 16.15
N ASP A 12 -1.38 -20.00 16.81
CA ASP A 12 -2.06 -19.28 17.88
C ASP A 12 -2.73 -18.02 17.33
N PRO A 13 -4.06 -18.00 17.19
CA PRO A 13 -4.78 -16.85 16.63
C PRO A 13 -4.74 -15.61 17.53
N THR A 14 -4.41 -15.76 18.82
CA THR A 14 -4.40 -14.64 19.78
C THR A 14 -3.38 -13.56 19.41
N ARG A 15 -2.35 -13.92 18.64
CA ARG A 15 -1.35 -12.98 18.10
C ARG A 15 -1.96 -11.94 17.17
N LEU A 16 -2.89 -12.36 16.32
CA LEU A 16 -3.63 -11.43 15.46
C LEU A 16 -4.70 -10.68 16.26
N GLU A 17 -5.36 -11.32 17.22
CA GLU A 17 -6.37 -10.66 18.07
C GLU A 17 -5.78 -9.53 18.93
N GLN A 18 -4.54 -9.71 19.41
CA GLN A 18 -3.84 -8.76 20.27
C GLN A 18 -2.87 -7.84 19.48
N LEU A 19 -2.89 -7.94 18.15
CA LEU A 19 -1.98 -7.25 17.24
C LEU A 19 -1.89 -5.76 17.57
N GLN A 20 -0.66 -5.27 17.74
CA GLN A 20 -0.34 -3.85 17.76
C GLN A 20 0.33 -3.45 16.45
N PRO A 21 0.13 -2.21 15.94
CA PRO A 21 0.80 -1.74 14.72
C PRO A 21 2.32 -1.93 14.75
N SER A 22 2.94 -1.71 15.91
CA SER A 22 4.38 -1.85 16.12
C SER A 22 4.90 -3.28 15.90
N ASP A 23 4.03 -4.29 15.98
CA ASP A 23 4.44 -5.68 15.81
C ASP A 23 4.74 -6.02 14.34
N LEU A 24 4.22 -5.24 13.39
CA LEU A 24 4.35 -5.52 11.95
C LEU A 24 5.62 -4.92 11.34
N GLU A 25 6.10 -3.79 11.88
CA GLU A 25 7.24 -3.06 11.35
C GLU A 25 8.55 -3.86 11.27
N PRO A 26 8.93 -4.70 12.27
CA PRO A 26 10.20 -5.41 12.24
C PRO A 26 10.42 -6.24 10.96
N SER A 27 9.37 -6.90 10.45
CA SER A 27 9.48 -7.72 9.23
C SER A 27 9.83 -6.90 7.99
N VAL A 28 9.21 -5.73 7.82
CA VAL A 28 9.44 -4.85 6.67
C VAL A 28 10.79 -4.13 6.81
N LYS A 29 11.10 -3.64 8.01
CA LYS A 29 12.37 -2.98 8.32
C LYS A 29 13.57 -3.88 8.08
N LEU A 30 13.55 -5.11 8.59
CA LEU A 30 14.65 -6.06 8.37
C LEU A 30 14.81 -6.42 6.89
N ALA A 31 13.69 -6.55 6.15
CA ALA A 31 13.74 -6.75 4.70
C ALA A 31 14.39 -5.57 3.95
N ARG A 32 14.13 -4.33 4.38
CA ARG A 32 14.78 -3.12 3.86
C ARG A 32 16.28 -3.13 4.17
N GLU A 33 16.64 -3.37 5.43
CA GLU A 33 18.04 -3.44 5.87
C GLU A 33 18.83 -4.50 5.08
N GLU A 34 18.24 -5.67 4.83
CA GLU A 34 18.83 -6.67 3.97
C GLU A 34 18.99 -6.13 2.54
N ALA A 35 17.94 -5.63 1.91
CA ALA A 35 18.01 -5.09 0.55
C ALA A 35 19.06 -3.97 0.40
N ASP A 36 19.24 -3.12 1.42
CA ASP A 36 20.29 -2.10 1.47
C ASP A 36 21.69 -2.71 1.53
N SER A 37 21.90 -3.74 2.33
CA SER A 37 23.19 -4.43 2.43
C SER A 37 23.64 -5.03 1.08
N TRP A 38 22.67 -5.44 0.26
CA TRP A 38 22.89 -5.94 -1.10
C TRP A 38 22.87 -4.84 -2.18
N ARG A 39 22.56 -3.59 -1.82
CA ARG A 39 22.36 -2.46 -2.75
C ARG A 39 21.33 -2.76 -3.84
N THR A 40 20.23 -3.38 -3.45
CA THR A 40 19.14 -3.77 -4.34
C THR A 40 17.83 -3.06 -3.97
N PRO A 41 16.90 -2.89 -4.93
CA PRO A 41 15.53 -2.54 -4.62
C PRO A 41 14.86 -3.58 -3.72
N LEU A 42 13.96 -3.15 -2.85
CA LEU A 42 13.10 -4.06 -2.08
C LEU A 42 11.80 -4.30 -2.85
N ALA A 43 11.56 -5.57 -3.18
CA ALA A 43 10.28 -6.05 -3.68
C ALA A 43 9.80 -7.19 -2.77
N ILE A 44 8.71 -6.96 -2.05
CA ILE A 44 7.98 -7.96 -1.26
C ILE A 44 7.15 -8.77 -2.24
N GLY A 45 7.57 -10.01 -2.49
CA GLY A 45 7.00 -10.85 -3.54
C GLY A 45 5.60 -11.35 -3.20
N GLU A 46 5.31 -11.50 -1.91
CA GLU A 46 3.99 -11.89 -1.41
C GLU A 46 3.75 -11.25 -0.05
N PHE A 47 2.52 -10.77 0.15
CA PHE A 47 1.98 -10.42 1.45
C PHE A 47 0.46 -10.56 1.40
N GLY A 48 -0.18 -10.72 2.53
CA GLY A 48 -1.63 -10.75 2.61
C GLY A 48 -2.10 -11.43 3.88
N ILE A 49 -3.39 -11.26 4.15
CA ILE A 49 -4.08 -11.91 5.26
C ILE A 49 -5.51 -12.21 4.80
N GLY A 50 -6.10 -13.27 5.36
CA GLY A 50 -7.49 -13.57 5.08
C GLY A 50 -8.43 -12.44 5.52
N PRO A 51 -9.46 -12.09 4.72
CA PRO A 51 -10.38 -10.99 5.01
C PRO A 51 -11.14 -11.11 6.33
N THR A 52 -11.32 -12.35 6.80
CA THR A 52 -12.05 -12.69 8.03
C THR A 52 -11.13 -12.92 9.22
N ALA A 53 -9.82 -12.79 9.06
CA ALA A 53 -8.88 -12.95 10.16
C ALA A 53 -9.06 -11.82 11.20
N PRO A 54 -8.80 -12.08 12.49
CA PRO A 54 -8.78 -11.03 13.49
C PRO A 54 -7.86 -9.87 13.07
N ASN A 55 -8.35 -8.64 13.22
CA ASN A 55 -7.61 -7.41 12.87
C ASN A 55 -7.08 -7.35 11.43
N ALA A 56 -7.71 -8.02 10.47
CA ALA A 56 -7.26 -8.02 9.08
C ALA A 56 -7.18 -6.61 8.46
N ASP A 57 -8.16 -5.74 8.75
CA ASP A 57 -8.14 -4.35 8.28
C ASP A 57 -6.95 -3.55 8.85
N LEU A 58 -6.66 -3.72 10.14
CA LEU A 58 -5.51 -3.10 10.78
C LEU A 58 -4.21 -3.62 10.18
N TRP A 59 -4.10 -4.94 9.99
CA TRP A 59 -2.93 -5.57 9.42
C TRP A 59 -2.65 -5.05 8.02
N MET A 60 -3.66 -5.04 7.13
CA MET A 60 -3.53 -4.55 5.77
C MET A 60 -3.25 -3.06 5.70
N GLY A 61 -3.92 -2.26 6.55
CA GLY A 61 -3.69 -0.84 6.68
C GLY A 61 -2.26 -0.53 7.05
N VAL A 62 -1.75 -1.10 8.14
CA VAL A 62 -0.39 -0.87 8.63
C VAL A 62 0.66 -1.40 7.64
N GLN A 63 0.45 -2.55 6.99
CA GLN A 63 1.38 -3.03 5.96
C GLN A 63 1.47 -2.07 4.77
N ALA A 64 0.35 -1.47 4.35
CA ALA A 64 0.36 -0.43 3.34
C ALA A 64 1.21 0.79 3.75
N GLU A 65 1.11 1.25 5.00
CA GLU A 65 1.95 2.34 5.52
C GLU A 65 3.43 1.97 5.51
N LEU A 66 3.76 0.77 5.98
CA LEU A 66 5.13 0.28 6.08
C LEU A 66 5.76 0.09 4.70
N HIS A 67 5.01 -0.48 3.74
CA HIS A 67 5.52 -0.65 2.38
C HIS A 67 5.84 0.71 1.75
N ASP A 68 5.03 1.73 1.97
CA ASP A 68 5.30 3.08 1.49
C ASP A 68 6.51 3.71 2.20
N ARG A 69 6.55 3.64 3.53
CA ARG A 69 7.64 4.19 4.37
C ARG A 69 9.00 3.62 4.00
N TYR A 70 9.07 2.31 3.76
CA TYR A 70 10.30 1.61 3.43
C TYR A 70 10.56 1.50 1.92
N LEU A 71 9.76 2.19 1.09
CA LEU A 71 9.83 2.20 -0.38
C LEU A 71 9.87 0.77 -0.96
N ALA A 72 9.04 -0.11 -0.40
CA ALA A 72 8.92 -1.51 -0.80
C ALA A 72 7.85 -1.66 -1.89
N SER A 73 8.28 -2.10 -3.08
CA SER A 73 7.31 -2.66 -4.03
C SER A 73 6.69 -3.91 -3.42
N ASN A 74 5.42 -4.18 -3.73
CA ASN A 74 4.72 -5.31 -3.13
C ASN A 74 3.76 -5.97 -4.12
N ALA A 75 3.45 -7.24 -3.88
CA ALA A 75 2.43 -7.98 -4.60
C ALA A 75 1.54 -8.72 -3.61
N PHE A 76 0.24 -8.39 -3.63
CA PHE A 76 -0.74 -9.01 -2.76
C PHE A 76 -1.02 -10.45 -3.18
N TRP A 77 -1.00 -11.36 -2.20
CA TRP A 77 -1.43 -12.73 -2.35
C TRP A 77 -2.90 -12.84 -1.87
N VAL A 78 -3.87 -13.02 -2.74
CA VAL A 78 -3.75 -13.33 -4.19
C VAL A 78 -4.86 -12.68 -5.02
N TRP A 79 -4.67 -12.62 -6.33
CA TRP A 79 -5.66 -12.06 -7.24
C TRP A 79 -7.00 -12.82 -7.19
N LYS A 80 -6.99 -14.10 -7.55
CA LYS A 80 -8.16 -14.98 -7.56
C LYS A 80 -7.76 -16.31 -6.94
N GLU A 81 -8.57 -16.81 -6.03
CA GLU A 81 -8.41 -18.15 -5.48
C GLU A 81 -9.77 -18.80 -5.24
N ASP A 82 -9.82 -20.11 -5.46
CA ASP A 82 -10.95 -20.97 -5.15
C ASP A 82 -10.43 -22.07 -4.23
N SER A 83 -9.97 -21.64 -3.05
CA SER A 83 -9.30 -22.48 -2.06
C SER A 83 -9.90 -22.23 -0.68
N GLN A 84 -9.56 -23.07 0.29
CA GLN A 84 -10.19 -23.07 1.62
C GLN A 84 -10.05 -21.74 2.39
N ALA A 85 -9.03 -20.94 2.09
CA ALA A 85 -8.70 -19.74 2.85
C ALA A 85 -9.46 -18.48 2.38
N ASN A 86 -9.86 -18.43 1.10
CA ASN A 86 -10.57 -17.32 0.45
C ASN A 86 -9.94 -15.93 0.68
N TRP A 87 -8.64 -15.74 0.43
CA TRP A 87 -7.92 -14.48 0.58
C TRP A 87 -8.08 -13.52 -0.60
N GLY A 88 -8.55 -14.03 -1.74
CA GLY A 88 -8.51 -13.33 -3.02
C GLY A 88 -9.16 -11.94 -3.08
N VAL A 89 -8.79 -11.17 -4.10
CA VAL A 89 -9.50 -9.93 -4.47
C VAL A 89 -10.92 -10.23 -4.95
N PHE A 90 -11.19 -11.47 -5.39
CA PHE A 90 -12.49 -11.91 -5.86
C PHE A 90 -12.98 -13.14 -5.09
N ASP A 91 -14.27 -13.18 -4.82
CA ASP A 91 -15.01 -14.37 -4.41
C ASP A 91 -15.45 -15.18 -5.64
N ARG A 92 -15.35 -16.50 -5.53
CA ARG A 92 -15.86 -17.44 -6.54
C ARG A 92 -17.35 -17.71 -6.28
N THR A 93 -18.21 -17.41 -7.25
CA THR A 93 -19.65 -17.73 -7.16
C THR A 93 -20.06 -18.57 -8.38
N GLY A 94 -20.07 -19.89 -8.22
CA GLY A 94 -20.28 -20.81 -9.35
C GLY A 94 -19.21 -20.58 -10.42
N ASP A 95 -19.63 -20.16 -11.63
CA ASP A 95 -18.72 -19.86 -12.74
C ASP A 95 -18.29 -18.40 -12.87
N THR A 96 -18.70 -17.53 -11.94
CA THR A 96 -18.30 -16.12 -11.94
C THR A 96 -17.29 -15.79 -10.85
N TRP A 97 -16.62 -14.66 -11.03
CA TRP A 97 -15.73 -14.04 -10.04
C TRP A 97 -16.31 -12.66 -9.70
N VAL A 98 -16.56 -12.41 -8.42
CA VAL A 98 -17.14 -11.16 -7.94
C VAL A 98 -16.11 -10.45 -7.08
N GLU A 99 -15.84 -9.18 -7.34
CA GLU A 99 -14.90 -8.40 -6.53
C GLU A 99 -15.32 -8.37 -5.07
N ARG A 100 -14.33 -8.47 -4.18
CA ARG A 100 -14.51 -8.31 -2.75
C ARG A 100 -14.21 -6.86 -2.36
N PRO A 101 -15.23 -6.05 -2.00
CA PRO A 101 -15.03 -4.62 -1.75
C PRO A 101 -14.00 -4.31 -0.66
N GLN A 102 -13.91 -5.16 0.37
CA GLN A 102 -12.94 -4.99 1.45
C GLN A 102 -11.49 -5.09 0.93
N VAL A 103 -11.15 -6.16 0.20
CA VAL A 103 -9.80 -6.37 -0.32
C VAL A 103 -9.46 -5.36 -1.41
N VAL A 104 -10.41 -5.02 -2.29
CA VAL A 104 -10.25 -3.91 -3.24
C VAL A 104 -9.96 -2.61 -2.50
N GLY A 105 -10.67 -2.33 -1.40
CA GLY A 105 -10.46 -1.14 -0.57
C GLY A 105 -9.10 -1.09 0.12
N TRP A 106 -8.52 -2.24 0.50
CA TRP A 106 -7.16 -2.30 1.05
C TRP A 106 -6.09 -1.96 0.01
N LEU A 107 -6.26 -2.44 -1.22
CA LEU A 107 -5.26 -2.32 -2.29
C LEU A 107 -5.40 -1.01 -3.08
N SER A 108 -6.63 -0.50 -3.20
CA SER A 108 -6.96 0.71 -3.96
C SER A 108 -6.85 1.96 -3.07
N ARG A 109 -5.61 2.41 -2.85
CA ARG A 109 -5.28 3.56 -2.00
C ARG A 109 -4.38 4.56 -2.74
N PRO A 110 -4.37 5.85 -2.33
CA PRO A 110 -3.39 6.80 -2.82
C PRO A 110 -1.96 6.26 -2.69
N HIS A 111 -1.16 6.36 -3.75
CA HIS A 111 0.26 6.00 -3.71
C HIS A 111 1.06 6.70 -4.81
N ALA A 112 2.35 6.84 -4.56
CA ALA A 112 3.34 7.29 -5.54
C ALA A 112 3.56 6.20 -6.61
N ALA A 113 3.02 6.39 -7.83
CA ALA A 113 3.18 5.43 -8.91
C ALA A 113 4.50 5.63 -9.67
N ARG A 114 4.91 6.88 -9.89
CA ARG A 114 6.18 7.23 -10.53
C ARG A 114 6.66 8.60 -10.08
N ILE A 115 7.86 8.66 -9.49
CA ILE A 115 8.43 9.91 -8.99
C ILE A 115 9.62 10.32 -9.86
N ALA A 116 9.58 11.54 -10.39
CA ALA A 116 10.74 12.15 -11.02
C ALA A 116 11.74 12.61 -9.95
N GLY A 117 12.82 11.86 -9.75
CA GLY A 117 13.91 12.22 -8.84
C GLY A 117 13.95 11.34 -7.59
N GLU A 118 14.57 11.85 -6.53
CA GLU A 118 14.70 11.16 -5.26
C GLU A 118 13.47 11.39 -4.37
N VAL A 119 13.04 10.32 -3.70
CA VAL A 119 12.01 10.37 -2.65
C VAL A 119 12.72 10.53 -1.31
N ILE A 120 12.40 11.62 -0.61
CA ILE A 120 12.95 11.94 0.73
C ILE A 120 12.14 11.20 1.80
N SER A 121 10.81 11.24 1.69
CA SER A 121 9.89 10.53 2.57
C SER A 121 8.62 10.15 1.81
N ASN A 122 7.99 9.04 2.18
CA ASN A 122 6.76 8.55 1.57
C ASN A 122 5.92 7.87 2.65
N GLU A 123 4.86 8.54 3.10
CA GLU A 123 4.04 8.11 4.21
C GLU A 123 2.58 8.08 3.81
N TYR A 124 1.97 6.90 3.91
CA TYR A 124 0.53 6.74 3.85
C TYR A 124 0.00 6.53 5.26
N ASP A 125 -1.09 7.20 5.62
CA ASP A 125 -1.87 6.97 6.83
C ASP A 125 -3.17 6.27 6.44
N HIS A 126 -3.33 5.02 6.86
CA HIS A 126 -4.51 4.22 6.50
C HIS A 126 -5.81 4.68 7.17
N VAL A 127 -5.72 5.38 8.31
CA VAL A 127 -6.87 5.90 9.05
C VAL A 127 -7.40 7.15 8.37
N SER A 128 -6.53 8.13 8.12
CA SER A 128 -6.91 9.39 7.47
C SER A 128 -6.95 9.28 5.93
N ARG A 129 -6.42 8.19 5.37
CA ARG A 129 -6.27 7.91 3.93
C ARG A 129 -5.46 8.97 3.19
N VAL A 130 -4.48 9.56 3.86
CA VAL A 130 -3.65 10.63 3.33
C VAL A 130 -2.29 10.07 2.93
N LEU A 131 -1.86 10.40 1.71
CA LEU A 131 -0.47 10.21 1.27
C LEU A 131 0.30 11.52 1.46
N GLN A 132 1.44 11.46 2.12
CA GLN A 132 2.42 12.53 2.23
C GLN A 132 3.73 12.05 1.58
N LEU A 133 4.18 12.77 0.57
CA LEU A 133 5.33 12.42 -0.23
C LEU A 133 6.25 13.63 -0.34
N GLU A 134 7.48 13.51 0.12
CA GLU A 134 8.49 14.55 -0.03
C GLU A 134 9.49 14.16 -1.13
N THR A 135 9.72 15.07 -2.08
CA THR A 135 10.66 14.86 -3.19
C THR A 135 11.64 16.02 -3.31
N SER A 136 12.80 15.78 -3.92
CA SER A 136 13.84 16.80 -4.16
C SER A 136 13.77 17.45 -5.56
N SER A 137 12.73 17.18 -6.33
CA SER A 137 12.66 17.49 -7.76
C SER A 137 11.31 18.07 -8.15
N SER A 138 11.31 19.03 -9.08
CA SER A 138 10.08 19.61 -9.63
C SER A 138 9.59 18.91 -10.91
N GLY A 139 10.16 17.74 -11.23
CA GLY A 139 9.70 16.94 -12.36
C GLY A 139 8.26 16.46 -12.19
N ALA A 140 7.63 16.00 -13.28
CA ALA A 140 6.28 15.45 -13.20
C ALA A 140 6.28 14.12 -12.42
N HIS A 141 5.45 14.03 -11.39
CA HIS A 141 5.19 12.84 -10.60
C HIS A 141 3.81 12.28 -10.94
N SER A 142 3.72 10.96 -11.12
CA SER A 142 2.46 10.23 -11.28
C SER A 142 1.99 9.74 -9.91
N ILE A 143 0.85 10.23 -9.45
CA ILE A 143 0.19 9.79 -8.22
C ILE A 143 -1.08 9.05 -8.59
N TYR A 144 -1.26 7.83 -8.09
CA TYR A 144 -2.52 7.13 -8.22
C TYR A 144 -3.50 7.61 -7.15
N LEU A 145 -4.75 7.85 -7.55
CA LEU A 145 -5.85 8.19 -6.66
C LEU A 145 -7.04 7.26 -6.95
N PRO A 146 -7.61 6.58 -5.94
CA PRO A 146 -8.71 5.64 -6.16
C PRO A 146 -10.04 6.36 -6.46
N SER A 147 -10.23 7.60 -5.99
CA SER A 147 -11.46 8.39 -6.16
C SER A 147 -11.27 9.55 -7.14
N ASP A 148 -12.36 9.97 -7.76
CA ASP A 148 -12.50 11.21 -8.54
C ASP A 148 -12.65 12.46 -7.67
N SER A 149 -13.04 12.30 -6.39
CA SER A 149 -13.06 13.36 -5.39
C SER A 149 -11.76 13.32 -4.58
N PHE A 150 -10.84 14.23 -4.89
CA PHE A 150 -9.54 14.31 -4.22
C PHE A 150 -9.07 15.76 -4.03
N THR A 151 -8.11 15.95 -3.14
CA THR A 151 -7.34 17.19 -3.00
C THR A 151 -5.86 16.89 -3.05
N LEU A 152 -5.14 17.62 -3.92
CA LEU A 152 -3.68 17.60 -3.97
C LEU A 152 -3.14 18.96 -3.53
N THR A 153 -2.14 18.95 -2.66
CA THR A 153 -1.39 20.16 -2.30
C THR A 153 0.10 19.94 -2.46
N CYS A 154 0.83 20.97 -2.90
CA CYS A 154 2.29 21.00 -2.89
C CYS A 154 2.74 22.15 -2.00
N ASN A 155 3.53 21.85 -0.97
CA ASN A 155 3.99 22.81 0.03
C ASN A 155 2.81 23.64 0.62
N GLY A 156 1.67 22.99 0.82
CA GLY A 156 0.44 23.60 1.33
C GLY A 156 -0.42 24.37 0.31
N ALA A 157 0.08 24.59 -0.91
CA ALA A 157 -0.71 25.22 -1.98
C ALA A 157 -1.52 24.16 -2.75
N VAL A 158 -2.82 24.40 -2.93
CA VAL A 158 -3.69 23.50 -3.71
C VAL A 158 -3.23 23.45 -5.17
N LEU A 159 -3.09 22.24 -5.71
CA LEU A 159 -2.76 22.00 -7.10
C LEU A 159 -4.03 21.78 -7.91
N ALA A 160 -4.13 22.47 -9.04
CA ALA A 160 -5.11 22.13 -10.08
C ALA A 160 -4.56 20.93 -10.85
N ALA A 161 -5.23 19.79 -10.75
CA ALA A 161 -4.78 18.56 -11.39
C ALA A 161 -5.96 17.75 -11.93
N VAL A 162 -5.74 17.05 -13.04
CA VAL A 162 -6.76 16.25 -13.71
C VAL A 162 -6.40 14.78 -13.56
N ARG A 163 -7.30 14.01 -12.97
CA ARG A 163 -7.19 12.56 -12.88
C ARG A 163 -7.61 11.93 -14.20
N ASP A 164 -6.75 11.08 -14.73
CA ASP A 164 -7.11 10.20 -15.85
C ASP A 164 -8.12 9.15 -15.35
N PRO A 165 -9.36 9.13 -15.88
CA PRO A 165 -10.37 8.18 -15.43
C PRO A 165 -10.04 6.72 -15.74
N ALA A 166 -9.19 6.45 -16.75
CA ALA A 166 -8.86 5.09 -17.15
C ALA A 166 -7.79 4.46 -16.25
N THR A 167 -6.85 5.25 -15.75
CA THR A 167 -5.70 4.78 -14.95
C THR A 167 -5.78 5.17 -13.48
N GLY A 168 -6.57 6.20 -13.17
CA GLY A 168 -6.61 6.84 -11.87
C GLY A 168 -5.37 7.66 -11.52
N LEU A 169 -4.49 7.91 -12.49
CA LEU A 169 -3.27 8.66 -12.30
C LEU A 169 -3.51 10.17 -12.46
N VAL A 170 -2.74 10.94 -11.70
CA VAL A 170 -2.61 12.39 -11.83
C VAL A 170 -1.12 12.71 -12.00
N GLU A 171 -0.79 13.56 -12.98
CA GLU A 171 0.56 14.10 -13.16
C GLU A 171 0.67 15.46 -12.45
N VAL A 172 1.61 15.58 -11.50
CA VAL A 172 1.83 16.81 -10.74
C VAL A 172 3.31 17.14 -10.60
N PRO A 173 3.73 18.41 -10.83
CA PRO A 173 5.05 18.86 -10.42
C PRO A 173 5.02 19.26 -8.94
N CYS A 174 5.96 18.75 -8.13
CA CYS A 174 6.12 19.24 -6.75
C CYS A 174 7.53 18.98 -6.22
N ASN A 175 8.30 20.04 -6.01
CA ASN A 175 9.54 19.97 -5.25
C ASN A 175 9.25 20.29 -3.78
N GLY A 176 9.43 19.32 -2.89
CA GLY A 176 9.05 19.39 -1.49
C GLY A 176 7.86 18.49 -1.17
N MET A 177 6.98 18.94 -0.28
CA MET A 177 5.93 18.13 0.32
C MET A 177 4.66 18.12 -0.54
N LEU A 178 4.36 16.98 -1.15
CA LEU A 178 3.11 16.68 -1.82
C LEU A 178 2.18 15.94 -0.85
N VAL A 179 0.93 16.40 -0.74
CA VAL A 179 -0.09 15.75 0.09
C VAL A 179 -1.31 15.43 -0.78
N ALA A 180 -1.74 14.17 -0.76
CA ALA A 180 -2.93 13.69 -1.45
C ALA A 180 -3.98 13.16 -0.48
N ARG A 181 -5.23 13.58 -0.68
CA ARG A 181 -6.42 13.23 0.12
C ARG A 181 -7.57 12.84 -0.80
#